data_AF-A0A819AL28-F1
#
_entry.id   AF-A0A819AL28-F1
#
_cell.length_a   1.000
_cell.length_b   1.000
_cell.length_c   1.000
_cell.angle_alpha   90.00
_cell.angle_beta   90.00
_cell.angle_gamma   90.00
#
_symmetry.space_group_name_H-M   'P 1'
#
loop_
_entity.id
_entity.type
_entity.pdbx_description
1 polymer ?
#
loop_
_entity_poly.entity_id
_entity_poly.type
_entity_poly.pdbx_seq_one_letter_code
_entity_poly.pdbx_strand_id
1 'polypeptide(L)'
;MKLIALNLKYFTIPWNLFDFIIVIGSILRRLLEEIIEKYFINPTLLRVVRVARVGRILRFVKGAKGIRILMFAYAVSVPALFNIGLFLFLIMFIYSIFGMSFFAYVRKSAGITDLFNFETFPNSMIVLFHICTNAGWSDVFQALTNDQPPDCDPTIISPSNKGDCGDTIIATSYLVSYVIITSLIVVNMYIAVILENFSQAQEDVQQGLTDDDYDMCCEKWQRLDPSGSQFIQYDQLSDFIDSLEPPLRIPKPNQLALAAMDLPICEHDRIHYVDIFDGITKYFLGIFNVSVVNSEANTSIDIKKDRPKNYHPITTTVQRQHELHLSRMGLKGFRDNVERRRNERKNRESIVRKATIDELIESDEL
;
A
#
# COMPACT_ATOMS: atom_id res chain seq x y z
N MET A 1 -18.86 -24.50 -2.49
CA MET A 1 -19.65 -23.29 -2.83
C MET A 1 -18.81 -22.21 -3.51
N LYS A 2 -17.87 -21.53 -2.83
CA LYS A 2 -17.05 -20.46 -3.46
C LYS A 2 -16.21 -20.92 -4.66
N LEU A 3 -15.62 -22.11 -4.59
CA LEU A 3 -14.85 -22.70 -5.69
C LEU A 3 -15.70 -22.92 -6.95
N ILE A 4 -16.98 -23.31 -6.76
CA ILE A 4 -17.93 -23.61 -7.84
C ILE A 4 -18.46 -22.30 -8.47
N ALA A 5 -18.62 -21.24 -7.68
CA ALA A 5 -19.11 -19.95 -8.15
C ALA A 5 -18.04 -19.11 -8.87
N LEU A 6 -16.77 -19.22 -8.47
CA LEU A 6 -15.68 -18.35 -8.96
C LEU A 6 -14.68 -19.07 -9.89
N ASN A 7 -14.75 -20.40 -10.01
CA ASN A 7 -13.83 -21.22 -10.82
C ASN A 7 -12.35 -20.86 -10.55
N LEU A 8 -11.55 -20.62 -11.59
CA LEU A 8 -10.13 -20.28 -11.48
C LEU A 8 -9.87 -18.91 -10.83
N LYS A 9 -10.86 -17.98 -10.86
CA LYS A 9 -10.77 -16.69 -10.15
C LYS A 9 -10.80 -16.84 -8.62
N TYR A 10 -11.06 -18.04 -8.11
CA TYR A 10 -10.94 -18.32 -6.68
C TYR A 10 -9.48 -18.24 -6.20
N PHE A 11 -8.52 -18.74 -7.00
CA PHE A 11 -7.11 -18.84 -6.62
C PHE A 11 -6.33 -17.55 -6.79
N THR A 12 -6.86 -16.57 -7.51
CA THR A 12 -6.22 -15.26 -7.68
C THR A 12 -6.34 -14.38 -6.42
N ILE A 13 -7.29 -14.67 -5.53
CA ILE A 13 -7.51 -13.90 -4.30
C ILE A 13 -6.68 -14.53 -3.16
N PRO A 14 -5.65 -13.85 -2.61
CA PRO A 14 -4.73 -14.43 -1.61
C PRO A 14 -5.45 -14.96 -0.36
N TRP A 15 -6.49 -14.26 0.10
CA TRP A 15 -7.30 -14.66 1.24
C TRP A 15 -8.12 -15.93 1.01
N ASN A 16 -8.48 -16.22 -0.24
CA ASN A 16 -9.19 -17.44 -0.58
C ASN A 16 -8.21 -18.61 -0.72
N LEU A 17 -7.01 -18.38 -1.26
CA LEU A 17 -5.92 -19.36 -1.28
C LEU A 17 -5.49 -19.75 0.15
N PHE A 18 -5.32 -18.77 1.03
CA PHE A 18 -5.00 -19.02 2.45
C PHE A 18 -6.09 -19.85 3.15
N ASP A 19 -7.37 -19.52 2.93
CA ASP A 19 -8.48 -20.28 3.48
C ASP A 19 -8.51 -21.72 2.96
N PHE A 20 -8.22 -21.91 1.66
CA PHE A 20 -8.10 -23.22 1.03
C PHE A 20 -6.97 -24.05 1.65
N ILE A 21 -5.79 -23.46 1.88
CA ILE A 21 -4.66 -24.13 2.56
C ILE A 21 -5.07 -24.57 3.98
N ILE A 22 -5.78 -23.73 4.74
CA ILE A 22 -6.27 -24.10 6.08
C ILE A 22 -7.28 -25.26 6.01
N VAL A 23 -8.18 -25.28 5.02
CA VAL A 23 -9.13 -26.38 4.83
C VAL A 23 -8.39 -27.66 4.49
N ILE A 24 -7.47 -27.64 3.53
CA ILE A 24 -6.69 -28.82 3.13
C ILE A 24 -5.81 -29.31 4.29
N GLY A 25 -5.09 -28.41 4.95
CA GLY A 25 -4.29 -28.75 6.14
C GLY A 25 -5.13 -29.33 7.27
N SER A 26 -6.38 -28.88 7.44
CA SER A 26 -7.33 -29.46 8.39
C SER A 26 -7.79 -30.88 8.04
N ILE A 27 -7.97 -31.16 6.75
CA ILE A 27 -8.32 -32.51 6.26
C ILE A 27 -7.11 -33.43 6.42
N LEU A 28 -5.94 -32.97 5.98
CA LEU A 28 -4.68 -33.70 6.12
C LEU A 28 -4.37 -34.01 7.59
N ARG A 29 -4.62 -33.06 8.49
CA ARG A 29 -4.50 -33.26 9.94
C ARG A 29 -5.36 -34.44 10.42
N ARG A 30 -6.62 -34.49 10.01
CA ARG A 30 -7.54 -35.57 10.40
C ARG A 30 -7.09 -36.92 9.87
N LEU A 31 -6.63 -36.96 8.61
CA LEU A 31 -6.07 -38.18 8.02
C LEU A 31 -4.79 -38.61 8.75
N LEU A 32 -3.93 -37.67 9.15
CA LEU A 32 -2.75 -37.96 9.96
C LEU A 32 -3.12 -38.49 11.35
N GLU A 33 -4.13 -37.93 12.01
CA GLU A 33 -4.63 -38.43 13.31
C GLU A 33 -5.08 -39.90 13.19
N GLU A 34 -5.84 -40.24 12.15
CA GLU A 34 -6.30 -41.62 11.88
C GLU A 34 -5.14 -42.59 11.55
N ILE A 35 -4.11 -42.13 10.86
CA ILE A 35 -2.91 -42.93 10.55
C ILE A 35 -2.02 -43.13 11.79
N ILE A 36 -1.88 -42.09 12.62
CA ILE A 36 -1.05 -42.10 13.83
C ILE A 36 -1.67 -42.94 14.94
N GLU A 37 -3.00 -43.07 15.02
CA GLU A 37 -3.61 -44.03 15.95
C GLU A 37 -3.38 -45.48 15.53
N LYS A 38 -3.16 -45.72 14.23
CA LYS A 38 -2.96 -47.06 13.66
C LYS A 38 -1.49 -47.52 13.67
N TYR A 39 -0.55 -46.59 13.55
CA TYR A 39 0.89 -46.84 13.68
C TYR A 39 1.37 -46.12 14.94
N PHE A 40 1.91 -46.82 15.95
CA PHE A 40 2.43 -46.27 17.21
C PHE A 40 3.53 -45.20 17.00
N ILE A 41 3.13 -44.01 16.55
CA ILE A 41 4.03 -42.90 16.23
C ILE A 41 4.20 -42.01 17.48
N ASN A 42 5.40 -41.44 17.60
CA ASN A 42 5.88 -40.67 18.74
C ASN A 42 4.86 -39.61 19.24
N PRO A 43 4.51 -39.59 20.55
CA PRO A 43 3.50 -38.69 21.12
C PRO A 43 3.79 -37.18 20.93
N THR A 44 5.02 -36.82 20.58
CA THR A 44 5.41 -35.44 20.23
C THR A 44 4.77 -34.98 18.91
N LEU A 45 4.64 -35.86 17.92
CA LEU A 45 4.01 -35.52 16.63
C LEU A 45 2.52 -35.27 16.78
N LEU A 46 1.83 -36.04 17.64
CA LEU A 46 0.43 -35.78 18.01
C LEU A 46 0.24 -34.40 18.64
N ARG A 47 1.20 -33.94 19.46
CA ARG A 47 1.16 -32.59 20.04
C ARG A 47 1.24 -31.51 18.96
N VAL A 48 2.16 -31.65 18.00
CA VAL A 48 2.32 -30.68 16.90
C VAL A 48 1.08 -30.65 16.00
N VAL A 49 0.55 -31.82 15.62
CA VAL A 49 -0.68 -31.95 14.82
C VAL A 49 -1.87 -31.26 15.51
N ARG A 50 -1.98 -31.39 16.85
CA ARG A 50 -3.00 -30.68 17.64
C ARG A 50 -2.80 -29.16 17.63
N VAL A 51 -1.57 -28.65 17.59
CA VAL A 51 -1.31 -27.19 17.49
C VAL A 51 -1.74 -26.63 16.14
N ALA A 52 -1.64 -27.40 15.05
CA ALA A 52 -2.05 -26.96 13.72
C ALA A 52 -3.52 -26.50 13.62
N ARG A 53 -4.40 -26.95 14.53
CA ARG A 53 -5.81 -26.47 14.60
C ARG A 53 -5.94 -24.98 14.95
N VAL A 54 -4.94 -24.41 15.62
CA VAL A 54 -4.86 -22.98 15.99
C VAL A 54 -4.81 -22.09 14.73
N GLY A 55 -4.27 -22.60 13.61
CA GLY A 55 -4.23 -21.87 12.35
C GLY A 55 -5.61 -21.43 11.82
N ARG A 56 -6.71 -22.08 12.23
CA ARG A 56 -8.07 -21.64 11.88
C ARG A 56 -8.43 -20.29 12.49
N ILE A 57 -7.83 -19.91 13.62
CA ILE A 57 -8.04 -18.61 14.27
C ILE A 57 -7.56 -17.47 13.35
N LEU A 58 -6.58 -17.72 12.49
CA LEU A 58 -6.11 -16.74 11.51
C LEU A 58 -7.18 -16.32 10.49
N ARG A 59 -8.27 -17.09 10.34
CA ARG A 59 -9.43 -16.67 9.52
C ARG A 59 -10.11 -15.41 10.06
N PHE A 60 -10.03 -15.16 11.38
CA PHE A 60 -10.59 -13.95 11.99
C PHE A 60 -9.87 -12.68 11.56
N VAL A 61 -8.61 -12.78 11.14
CA VAL A 61 -7.82 -11.65 10.59
C VAL A 61 -8.52 -11.04 9.37
N LYS A 62 -9.22 -11.86 8.56
CA LYS A 62 -9.94 -11.39 7.37
C LYS A 62 -11.05 -10.38 7.68
N GLY A 63 -11.67 -10.50 8.85
CA GLY A 63 -12.77 -9.61 9.27
C GLY A 63 -12.31 -8.34 9.98
N ALA A 64 -11.07 -8.31 10.49
CA ALA A 64 -10.56 -7.20 11.29
C ALA A 64 -9.69 -6.26 10.44
N LYS A 65 -10.29 -5.20 9.90
CA LYS A 65 -9.61 -4.19 9.05
C LYS A 65 -8.33 -3.66 9.71
N GLY A 66 -8.34 -3.37 11.02
CA GLY A 66 -7.17 -2.89 11.76
C GLY A 66 -6.00 -3.90 11.83
N ILE A 67 -6.29 -5.17 12.13
CA ILE A 67 -5.26 -6.23 12.20
C ILE A 67 -4.65 -6.48 10.82
N ARG A 68 -5.47 -6.44 9.76
CA ARG A 68 -5.01 -6.61 8.38
C ARG A 68 -4.01 -5.53 7.97
N ILE A 69 -4.25 -4.29 8.35
CA ILE A 69 -3.34 -3.16 8.06
C ILE A 69 -2.00 -3.39 8.77
N LEU A 70 -2.02 -3.74 10.06
CA LEU A 70 -0.80 -4.04 10.83
C LEU A 70 0.00 -5.19 10.23
N MET A 71 -0.67 -6.27 9.82
CA MET A 71 -0.01 -7.42 9.19
C MET A 71 0.57 -7.08 7.82
N PHE A 72 -0.09 -6.24 7.04
CA PHE A 72 0.42 -5.79 5.74
C PHE A 72 1.68 -4.93 5.92
N ALA A 73 1.65 -3.95 6.84
CA ALA A 73 2.83 -3.13 7.18
C ALA A 73 4.01 -4.00 7.67
N TYR A 74 3.74 -5.02 8.48
CA TYR A 74 4.76 -5.99 8.87
C TYR A 74 5.31 -6.76 7.67
N ALA A 75 4.45 -7.28 6.79
CA ALA A 75 4.88 -8.02 5.61
C ALA A 75 5.74 -7.18 4.64
N VAL A 76 5.45 -5.88 4.54
CA VAL A 76 6.24 -4.92 3.73
C VAL A 76 7.63 -4.67 4.34
N SER A 77 7.77 -4.66 5.66
CA SER A 77 9.06 -4.41 6.34
C SER A 77 9.95 -5.66 6.50
N VAL A 78 9.39 -6.87 6.41
CA VAL A 78 10.14 -8.14 6.53
C VAL A 78 11.27 -8.30 5.51
N PRO A 79 11.14 -7.97 4.21
CA PRO A 79 12.23 -8.09 3.24
C PRO A 79 13.48 -7.29 3.62
N ALA A 80 13.31 -6.06 4.10
CA ALA A 80 14.43 -5.23 4.56
C ALA A 80 15.11 -5.84 5.79
N LEU A 81 14.31 -6.32 6.76
CA LEU A 81 14.79 -7.04 7.94
C LEU A 81 15.55 -8.32 7.59
N PHE A 82 15.09 -9.06 6.58
CA PHE A 82 15.70 -10.33 6.18
C PHE A 82 17.15 -10.16 5.73
N ASN A 83 17.47 -9.08 4.99
CA ASN A 83 18.83 -8.81 4.54
C ASN A 83 19.80 -8.57 5.72
N ILE A 84 19.36 -7.81 6.72
CA ILE A 84 20.16 -7.54 7.93
C ILE A 84 20.25 -8.80 8.81
N GLY A 85 19.15 -9.54 8.92
CA GLY A 85 19.11 -10.83 9.63
C GLY A 85 20.04 -11.86 9.01
N LEU A 86 20.16 -11.91 7.68
CA LEU A 86 21.11 -12.78 6.98
C LEU A 86 22.56 -12.39 7.30
N PHE A 87 22.86 -11.09 7.33
CA PHE A 87 24.18 -10.60 7.74
C PHE A 87 24.51 -10.97 9.19
N LEU A 88 23.57 -10.77 10.13
CA LEU A 88 23.73 -11.21 11.52
C LEU A 88 23.94 -12.74 11.62
N PHE A 89 23.17 -13.51 10.86
CA PHE A 89 23.31 -14.96 10.80
C PHE A 89 24.68 -15.40 10.28
N LEU A 90 25.24 -14.70 9.29
CA LEU A 90 26.59 -14.95 8.78
C LEU A 90 27.66 -14.71 9.85
N ILE A 91 27.57 -13.60 10.60
CA ILE A 91 28.50 -13.31 11.70
C ILE A 91 28.38 -14.39 12.78
N MET A 92 27.17 -14.74 13.18
CA MET A 92 26.91 -15.81 14.14
C MET A 92 27.46 -17.16 13.66
N PHE A 93 27.34 -17.46 12.37
CA PHE A 93 27.93 -18.65 11.75
C PHE A 93 29.45 -18.65 11.91
N ILE A 94 30.14 -17.57 11.53
CA ILE A 94 31.60 -17.47 11.63
C ILE A 94 32.06 -17.65 13.08
N TYR A 95 31.42 -16.95 14.02
CA TYR A 95 31.73 -17.07 15.44
C TYR A 95 31.45 -18.48 15.97
N SER A 96 30.39 -19.16 15.52
CA SER A 96 30.11 -20.53 15.97
C SER A 96 31.23 -21.52 15.61
N ILE A 97 31.87 -21.36 14.44
CA ILE A 97 33.00 -22.19 14.03
C ILE A 97 34.21 -21.93 14.93
N PHE A 98 34.53 -20.66 15.20
CA PHE A 98 35.61 -20.31 16.12
C PHE A 98 35.32 -20.76 17.56
N GLY A 99 34.08 -20.61 18.02
CA GLY A 99 33.64 -21.04 19.34
C GLY A 99 33.82 -22.54 19.55
N MET A 100 33.44 -23.37 18.56
CA MET A 100 33.73 -24.81 18.61
C MET A 100 35.24 -25.09 18.66
N SER A 101 36.04 -24.37 17.87
CA SER A 101 37.48 -24.60 17.83
C SER A 101 38.18 -24.26 19.14
N PHE A 102 37.71 -23.26 19.87
CA PHE A 102 38.37 -22.78 21.10
C PHE A 102 37.75 -23.35 22.38
N PHE A 103 36.43 -23.58 22.41
CA PHE A 103 35.69 -23.81 23.65
C PHE A 103 34.93 -25.13 23.73
N ALA A 104 35.05 -26.03 22.74
CA ALA A 104 34.31 -27.30 22.73
C ALA A 104 34.58 -28.19 23.95
N TYR A 105 35.76 -28.09 24.56
CA TYR A 105 36.17 -28.96 25.68
C TYR A 105 36.22 -28.25 27.03
N VAL A 106 35.77 -26.99 27.11
CA VAL A 106 35.74 -26.25 28.38
C VAL A 106 34.78 -26.92 29.36
N ARG A 107 35.16 -26.96 30.63
CA ARG A 107 34.32 -27.52 31.69
C ARG A 107 32.94 -26.87 31.71
N LYS A 108 31.90 -27.70 31.77
CA LYS A 108 30.51 -27.28 31.92
C LYS A 108 30.32 -26.65 33.31
N SER A 109 30.15 -25.33 33.35
CA SER A 109 29.96 -24.54 34.56
C SER A 109 29.12 -23.30 34.25
N ALA A 110 28.44 -22.75 35.26
CA ALA A 110 27.60 -21.55 35.18
C ALA A 110 26.63 -21.56 33.97
N GLY A 111 27.01 -20.93 32.85
CA GLY A 111 26.19 -20.80 31.63
C GLY A 111 26.38 -21.91 30.58
N ILE A 112 27.37 -22.81 30.76
CA ILE A 112 27.63 -23.90 29.82
C ILE A 112 27.07 -25.21 30.37
N THR A 113 26.13 -25.82 29.64
CA THR A 113 25.41 -27.06 30.01
C THR A 113 25.46 -28.10 28.88
N ASP A 114 24.84 -29.27 29.06
CA ASP A 114 24.78 -30.30 28.01
C ASP A 114 24.02 -29.85 26.75
N LEU A 115 23.11 -28.88 26.87
CA LEU A 115 22.33 -28.34 25.75
C LEU A 115 22.84 -26.98 25.27
N PHE A 116 23.49 -26.20 26.14
CA PHE A 116 24.05 -24.89 25.84
C PHE A 116 25.58 -24.95 25.94
N ASN A 117 26.25 -25.34 24.86
CA ASN A 117 27.71 -25.47 24.81
C ASN A 117 28.28 -25.24 23.40
N PHE A 118 29.61 -25.32 23.29
CA PHE A 118 30.34 -25.19 22.04
C PHE A 118 30.81 -26.54 21.46
N GLU A 119 30.21 -27.67 21.86
CA GLU A 119 30.62 -29.00 21.37
C GLU A 119 30.18 -29.25 19.92
N THR A 120 29.02 -28.72 19.54
CA THR A 120 28.43 -28.90 18.20
C THR A 120 28.02 -27.57 17.60
N PHE A 121 27.93 -27.53 16.27
CA PHE A 121 27.55 -26.33 15.53
C PHE A 121 26.17 -25.79 15.95
N PRO A 122 25.09 -26.59 16.03
CA PRO A 122 23.79 -26.09 16.47
C PRO A 122 23.79 -25.58 17.92
N ASN A 123 24.49 -26.25 18.83
CA ASN A 123 24.58 -25.80 20.23
C ASN A 123 25.31 -24.45 20.32
N SER A 124 26.40 -24.30 19.55
CA SER A 124 27.18 -23.06 19.48
C SER A 124 26.35 -21.90 18.93
N MET A 125 25.54 -22.17 17.91
CA MET A 125 24.59 -21.18 17.35
C MET A 125 23.53 -20.76 18.38
N ILE A 126 23.01 -21.68 19.20
CA ILE A 126 22.04 -21.36 20.26
C ILE A 126 22.69 -20.50 21.35
N VAL A 127 23.90 -20.83 21.79
CA VAL A 127 24.65 -20.03 22.78
C VAL A 127 24.88 -18.62 22.24
N LEU A 128 25.36 -18.48 21.00
CA LEU A 128 25.59 -17.19 20.38
C LEU A 128 24.31 -16.40 20.16
N PHE A 129 23.21 -17.05 19.77
CA PHE A 129 21.90 -16.40 19.67
C PHE A 129 21.44 -15.82 21.01
N HIS A 130 21.68 -16.53 22.11
CA HIS A 130 21.38 -16.03 23.45
C HIS A 130 22.23 -14.79 23.79
N ILE A 131 23.54 -14.84 23.52
CA ILE A 131 24.46 -13.72 23.75
C ILE A 131 24.17 -12.53 22.83
N CYS A 132 23.67 -12.74 21.61
CA CYS A 132 23.26 -11.68 20.69
C CYS A 132 22.17 -10.77 21.28
N THR A 133 21.34 -11.30 22.18
CA THR A 133 20.33 -10.53 22.92
C THR A 133 20.89 -9.86 24.19
N ASN A 134 22.21 -9.96 24.41
CA ASN A 134 22.92 -9.57 25.63
C ASN A 134 22.44 -10.31 26.89
N ALA A 135 21.85 -11.49 26.73
CA ALA A 135 21.37 -12.32 27.84
C ALA A 135 22.37 -13.43 28.19
N GLY A 136 22.64 -13.63 29.48
CA GLY A 136 23.46 -14.74 29.99
C GLY A 136 24.93 -14.74 29.54
N TRP A 137 25.42 -13.63 28.95
CA TRP A 137 26.80 -13.52 28.50
C TRP A 137 27.80 -13.58 29.65
N SER A 138 27.42 -13.11 30.85
CA SER A 138 28.23 -13.17 32.06
C SER A 138 28.55 -14.60 32.49
N ASP A 139 27.55 -15.47 32.41
CA ASP A 139 27.65 -16.85 32.89
C ASP A 139 28.44 -17.71 31.91
N VAL A 140 28.28 -17.43 30.61
CA VAL A 140 29.12 -17.99 29.55
C VAL A 140 30.55 -17.47 29.70
N PHE A 141 30.75 -16.17 29.92
CA PHE A 141 32.07 -15.58 30.12
C PHE A 141 32.81 -16.22 31.30
N GLN A 142 32.12 -16.36 32.44
CA GLN A 142 32.68 -17.02 33.62
C GLN A 142 33.12 -18.46 33.29
N ALA A 143 32.28 -19.23 32.60
CA ALA A 143 32.63 -20.60 32.23
C ALA A 143 33.86 -20.68 31.31
N LEU A 144 33.97 -19.77 30.33
CA LEU A 144 35.08 -19.77 29.36
C LEU A 144 36.41 -19.25 29.90
N THR A 145 36.39 -18.54 31.02
CA THR A 145 37.56 -17.86 31.62
C THR A 145 38.18 -18.70 32.76
N ASN A 146 37.59 -19.83 33.13
CA ASN A 146 38.11 -20.69 34.18
C ASN A 146 39.40 -21.39 33.73
N ASP A 147 40.55 -20.86 34.12
CA ASP A 147 41.88 -21.31 33.71
C ASP A 147 42.73 -21.92 34.86
N GLN A 148 42.20 -21.95 36.10
CA GLN A 148 42.89 -22.48 37.28
C GLN A 148 42.10 -23.56 38.04
N PRO A 149 42.78 -24.56 38.65
CA PRO A 149 42.16 -25.49 39.61
C PRO A 149 41.67 -24.77 40.88
N PRO A 150 40.55 -25.18 41.50
CA PRO A 150 39.76 -26.41 41.29
C PRO A 150 38.67 -26.30 40.21
N ASP A 151 38.56 -25.15 39.54
CA ASP A 151 37.49 -24.87 38.58
C ASP A 151 37.75 -25.52 37.22
N CYS A 152 38.98 -25.91 36.90
CA CYS A 152 39.33 -26.77 35.77
C CYS A 152 40.43 -27.78 36.11
N ASP A 153 40.58 -28.81 35.28
CA ASP A 153 41.57 -29.87 35.36
C ASP A 153 42.40 -29.96 34.05
N PRO A 154 43.67 -29.52 34.06
CA PRO A 154 44.53 -29.54 32.88
C PRO A 154 45.01 -30.96 32.51
N THR A 155 44.79 -31.96 33.38
CA THR A 155 45.29 -33.33 33.20
C THR A 155 44.30 -34.24 32.46
N ILE A 156 43.07 -33.78 32.25
CA ILE A 156 42.07 -34.52 31.47
C ILE A 156 42.55 -34.68 30.03
N ILE A 157 42.41 -35.89 29.49
CA ILE A 157 42.76 -36.18 28.10
C ILE A 157 41.69 -35.55 27.20
N SER A 158 42.00 -34.37 26.67
CA SER A 158 41.20 -33.69 25.65
C SER A 158 42.00 -33.53 24.35
N PRO A 159 41.33 -33.44 23.19
CA PRO A 159 42.00 -33.22 21.90
C PRO A 159 42.82 -31.92 21.83
N SER A 160 42.62 -30.99 22.76
CA SER A 160 43.33 -29.70 22.80
C SER A 160 44.66 -29.73 23.58
N ASN A 161 45.03 -30.86 24.21
CA ASN A 161 46.18 -30.98 25.12
C ASN A 161 46.19 -29.97 26.29
N LYS A 162 45.08 -29.25 26.54
CA LYS A 162 44.92 -28.25 27.61
C LYS A 162 43.93 -28.70 28.70
N GLY A 163 43.48 -29.95 28.69
CA GLY A 163 42.43 -30.44 29.58
C GLY A 163 41.08 -29.80 29.29
N ASP A 164 40.31 -29.52 30.34
CA ASP A 164 39.01 -28.83 30.27
C ASP A 164 39.09 -27.35 30.70
N CYS A 165 40.31 -26.81 30.81
CA CYS A 165 40.56 -25.42 31.18
C CYS A 165 40.27 -24.46 30.01
N GLY A 166 39.65 -23.32 30.35
CA GLY A 166 39.48 -22.19 29.46
C GLY A 166 40.75 -21.38 29.25
N ASP A 167 40.67 -20.36 28.39
CA ASP A 167 41.77 -19.43 28.13
C ASP A 167 41.23 -18.00 28.25
N THR A 168 41.63 -17.31 29.33
CA THR A 168 41.12 -15.99 29.69
C THR A 168 41.26 -14.95 28.57
N ILE A 169 42.37 -14.96 27.84
CA ILE A 169 42.64 -13.95 26.81
C ILE A 169 41.80 -14.22 25.57
N ILE A 170 41.73 -15.50 25.13
CA ILE A 170 40.94 -15.90 23.97
C ILE A 170 39.44 -15.74 24.27
N ALA A 171 38.98 -16.14 25.45
CA ALA A 171 37.59 -16.00 25.89
C ALA A 171 37.14 -14.53 25.95
N THR A 172 37.96 -13.67 26.57
CA THR A 172 37.66 -12.24 26.67
C THR A 172 37.61 -11.57 25.30
N SER A 173 38.62 -11.79 24.45
CA SER A 173 38.66 -11.20 23.11
C SER A 173 37.52 -11.69 22.21
N TYR A 174 37.20 -12.99 22.27
CA TYR A 174 36.10 -13.58 21.52
C TYR A 174 34.75 -13.00 21.93
N LEU A 175 34.42 -12.99 23.24
CA LEU A 175 33.11 -12.51 23.70
C LEU A 175 32.94 -11.00 23.56
N VAL A 176 33.96 -10.21 23.92
CA VAL A 176 33.88 -8.75 23.80
C VAL A 176 33.74 -8.31 22.34
N SER A 177 34.52 -8.91 21.43
CA SER A 177 34.40 -8.61 20.00
C SER A 177 33.04 -9.00 19.45
N TYR A 178 32.52 -10.18 19.83
CA TYR A 178 31.20 -10.64 19.41
C TYR A 178 30.11 -9.66 19.87
N VAL A 179 30.05 -9.33 21.16
CA VAL A 179 29.02 -8.45 21.74
C VAL A 179 29.04 -7.06 21.11
N ILE A 180 30.23 -6.48 20.87
CA ILE A 180 30.34 -5.17 20.21
C ILE A 180 29.81 -5.25 18.77
N ILE A 181 30.26 -6.25 18.00
CA ILE A 181 29.86 -6.38 16.59
C ILE A 181 28.35 -6.65 16.47
N THR A 182 27.79 -7.58 17.25
CA THR A 182 26.36 -7.88 17.19
C THR A 182 25.51 -6.72 17.69
N SER A 183 25.94 -6.01 18.74
CA SER A 183 25.23 -4.83 19.23
C SER A 183 25.17 -3.72 18.17
N LEU A 184 26.28 -3.45 17.48
CA LEU A 184 26.30 -2.48 16.37
C LEU A 184 25.35 -2.90 15.22
N ILE A 185 25.33 -4.19 14.87
CA ILE A 185 24.41 -4.71 13.83
C ILE A 185 22.95 -4.56 14.27
N VAL A 186 22.62 -4.91 15.52
CA VAL A 186 21.25 -4.81 16.04
C VAL A 186 20.79 -3.35 16.12
N VAL A 187 21.65 -2.43 16.54
CA VAL A 187 21.34 -0.99 16.55
C VAL A 187 21.12 -0.48 15.12
N ASN A 188 21.97 -0.86 14.18
CA ASN A 188 21.82 -0.48 12.77
C ASN A 188 20.53 -1.08 12.16
N MET A 189 20.16 -2.31 12.53
CA MET A 189 18.87 -2.91 12.16
C MET A 189 17.70 -2.08 12.68
N TYR A 190 17.75 -1.68 13.95
CA TYR A 190 16.71 -0.89 14.59
C TYR A 190 16.54 0.49 13.93
N ILE A 191 17.66 1.17 13.63
CA ILE A 191 17.65 2.45 12.92
C ILE A 191 17.05 2.28 11.52
N ALA A 192 17.45 1.24 10.78
CA ALA A 192 16.90 0.98 9.45
C ALA A 192 15.38 0.76 9.47
N VAL A 193 14.88 -0.02 10.43
CA VAL A 193 13.43 -0.25 10.60
C VAL A 193 12.69 1.04 10.95
N ILE A 194 13.26 1.88 11.82
CA ILE A 194 12.64 3.16 12.15
C ILE A 194 12.60 4.08 10.94
N LEU A 195 13.69 4.17 10.19
CA LEU A 195 13.76 5.00 8.98
C LEU A 195 12.79 4.53 7.91
N GLU A 196 12.66 3.21 7.72
CA GLU A 196 11.69 2.63 6.78
C GLU A 196 10.26 2.99 7.19
N ASN A 197 9.90 2.79 8.46
CA ASN A 197 8.56 3.14 8.96
C ASN A 197 8.29 4.65 8.88
N PHE A 198 9.29 5.49 9.16
CA PHE A 198 9.16 6.94 9.05
C PHE A 198 9.02 7.39 7.59
N SER A 199 9.82 6.79 6.69
CA SER A 199 9.72 7.01 5.25
C SER A 199 8.35 6.62 4.74
N GLN A 200 7.84 5.45 5.13
CA GLN A 200 6.50 4.98 4.75
C GLN A 200 5.40 5.91 5.29
N ALA A 201 5.49 6.37 6.54
CA ALA A 201 4.52 7.31 7.09
C ALA A 201 4.56 8.67 6.38
N GLN A 202 5.73 9.11 5.91
CA GLN A 202 5.86 10.31 5.11
C GLN A 202 5.33 10.12 3.69
N GLU A 203 5.55 8.95 3.09
CA GLU A 203 4.91 8.55 1.83
C GLU A 203 3.39 8.54 1.97
N ASP A 204 2.81 7.99 3.03
CA ASP A 204 1.36 8.02 3.25
C ASP A 204 0.80 9.45 3.38
N VAL A 205 1.59 10.41 3.88
CA VAL A 205 1.19 11.83 3.96
C VAL A 205 1.41 12.57 2.63
N GLN A 206 2.42 12.17 1.85
CA GLN A 206 2.74 12.75 0.54
C GLN A 206 2.06 12.03 -0.63
N GLN A 207 1.45 10.87 -0.39
CA GLN A 207 0.74 10.08 -1.38
C GLN A 207 -0.38 10.95 -1.92
N GLY A 208 -0.21 11.32 -3.19
CA GLY A 208 -1.25 11.97 -3.95
C GLY A 208 -2.37 10.99 -4.24
N LEU A 209 -2.53 10.64 -5.51
CA LEU A 209 -3.47 9.63 -5.95
C LEU A 209 -2.92 8.22 -5.73
N THR A 210 -3.61 7.42 -4.93
CA THR A 210 -3.25 6.01 -4.66
C THR A 210 -3.84 5.06 -5.72
N ASP A 211 -3.32 3.84 -5.82
CA ASP A 211 -3.88 2.80 -6.71
C ASP A 211 -5.36 2.52 -6.40
N ASP A 212 -5.75 2.58 -5.12
CA ASP A 212 -7.14 2.42 -4.68
C ASP A 212 -8.06 3.52 -5.25
N ASP A 213 -7.55 4.74 -5.46
CA ASP A 213 -8.32 5.85 -6.04
C ASP A 213 -8.58 5.64 -7.54
N TYR A 214 -7.62 5.06 -8.27
CA TYR A 214 -7.80 4.67 -9.67
C TYR A 214 -8.80 3.54 -9.80
N ASP A 215 -8.72 2.53 -8.93
CA ASP A 215 -9.67 1.41 -8.88
C ASP A 215 -11.09 1.88 -8.56
N MET A 216 -11.24 2.81 -7.62
CA MET A 216 -12.53 3.43 -7.27
C MET A 216 -13.18 4.12 -8.48
N CYS A 217 -12.37 4.86 -9.26
CA CYS A 217 -12.88 5.52 -10.46
C CYS A 217 -13.20 4.53 -11.58
N CYS A 218 -12.39 3.48 -11.75
CA CYS A 218 -12.68 2.38 -12.68
C CYS A 218 -14.01 1.71 -12.34
N GLU A 219 -14.25 1.42 -11.07
CA GLU A 219 -15.49 0.78 -10.61
C GLU A 219 -16.72 1.65 -10.92
N LYS A 220 -16.63 2.96 -10.65
CA LYS A 220 -17.71 3.90 -10.97
C LYS A 220 -17.90 4.08 -12.47
N TRP A 221 -16.81 4.08 -13.24
CA TRP A 221 -16.85 4.16 -14.70
C TRP A 221 -17.57 2.97 -15.34
N GLN A 222 -17.30 1.74 -14.87
CA GLN A 222 -17.92 0.53 -15.40
C GLN A 222 -19.45 0.54 -15.31
N ARG A 223 -20.02 1.33 -14.38
CA ARG A 223 -21.48 1.50 -14.27
C ARG A 223 -22.06 2.39 -15.38
N LEU A 224 -21.25 3.32 -15.91
CA LEU A 224 -21.64 4.21 -17.01
C LEU A 224 -21.33 3.61 -18.39
N ASP A 225 -20.29 2.80 -18.51
CA ASP A 225 -19.91 2.12 -19.74
C ASP A 225 -19.77 0.59 -19.55
N PRO A 226 -20.89 -0.15 -19.39
CA PRO A 226 -20.85 -1.61 -19.29
C PRO A 226 -20.33 -2.31 -20.56
N SER A 227 -20.39 -1.61 -21.70
CA SER A 227 -19.93 -2.09 -23.01
C SER A 227 -18.42 -2.01 -23.23
N GLY A 228 -17.69 -1.28 -22.38
CA GLY A 228 -16.25 -1.07 -22.56
C GLY A 228 -15.92 -0.22 -23.81
N SER A 229 -16.80 0.70 -24.17
CA SER A 229 -16.61 1.62 -25.30
C SER A 229 -15.51 2.66 -25.07
N GLN A 230 -15.12 2.90 -23.81
CA GLN A 230 -14.15 3.91 -23.35
C GLN A 230 -14.62 5.36 -23.50
N PHE A 231 -15.90 5.58 -23.84
CA PHE A 231 -16.50 6.91 -23.99
C PHE A 231 -17.76 7.05 -23.13
N ILE A 232 -17.99 8.27 -22.62
CA ILE A 232 -19.27 8.69 -22.04
C ILE A 232 -19.79 9.94 -22.73
N GLN A 233 -21.07 10.24 -22.54
CA GLN A 233 -21.67 11.48 -23.03
C GLN A 233 -21.27 12.67 -22.14
N TYR A 234 -21.17 13.87 -22.74
CA TYR A 234 -20.74 15.09 -22.05
C TYR A 234 -21.67 15.50 -20.89
N ASP A 235 -22.96 15.24 -21.02
CA ASP A 235 -23.97 15.52 -19.99
C ASP A 235 -23.76 14.70 -18.71
N GLN A 236 -23.26 13.46 -18.84
CA GLN A 236 -22.98 12.55 -17.73
C GLN A 236 -21.71 12.93 -16.95
N LEU A 237 -20.82 13.75 -17.51
CA LEU A 237 -19.54 14.10 -16.90
C LEU A 237 -19.73 14.74 -15.52
N SER A 238 -20.66 15.69 -15.39
CA SER A 238 -20.88 16.41 -14.12
C SER A 238 -21.36 15.48 -13.00
N ASP A 239 -22.23 14.52 -13.32
CA ASP A 239 -22.73 13.51 -12.38
C ASP A 239 -21.67 12.47 -12.04
N PHE A 240 -20.89 12.02 -13.04
CA PHE A 240 -19.80 11.07 -12.82
C PHE A 240 -18.78 11.60 -11.80
N ILE A 241 -18.34 12.84 -11.97
CA ILE A 241 -17.31 13.46 -11.12
C ILE A 241 -17.80 13.69 -9.69
N ASP A 242 -19.08 14.04 -9.51
CA ASP A 242 -19.68 14.17 -8.18
C ASP A 242 -19.92 12.80 -7.52
N SER A 243 -20.07 11.74 -8.31
CA SER A 243 -20.23 10.38 -7.78
C SER A 243 -18.95 9.80 -7.20
N LEU A 244 -17.76 10.32 -7.55
CA LEU A 244 -16.46 9.86 -7.06
C LEU A 244 -16.33 10.08 -5.53
N GLU A 245 -15.37 9.41 -4.91
CA GLU A 245 -15.03 9.61 -3.50
C GLU A 245 -13.83 10.57 -3.34
N PRO A 246 -13.68 11.24 -2.19
CA PRO A 246 -12.45 11.98 -1.88
C PRO A 246 -11.25 11.04 -2.01
N PRO A 247 -10.12 11.46 -2.61
CA PRO A 247 -9.76 12.85 -2.94
C PRO A 247 -10.23 13.36 -4.32
N LEU A 248 -10.79 12.51 -5.19
CA LEU A 248 -11.09 12.87 -6.59
C LEU A 248 -12.47 13.49 -6.83
N ARG A 249 -13.34 13.45 -5.81
CA ARG A 249 -14.68 14.01 -5.90
C ARG A 249 -14.65 15.53 -6.06
N ILE A 250 -15.30 16.05 -7.11
CA ILE A 250 -15.62 17.47 -7.23
C ILE A 250 -17.14 17.66 -7.11
N PRO A 251 -17.62 18.19 -5.96
CA PRO A 251 -19.04 18.28 -5.69
C PRO A 251 -19.73 19.28 -6.62
N LYS A 252 -21.01 19.04 -6.92
CA LYS A 252 -21.83 20.01 -7.67
C LYS A 252 -22.07 21.29 -6.85
N PRO A 253 -22.03 22.48 -7.47
CA PRO A 253 -21.86 22.74 -8.90
C PRO A 253 -20.39 22.70 -9.34
N ASN A 254 -20.04 21.76 -10.22
CA ASN A 254 -18.65 21.50 -10.65
C ASN A 254 -18.34 22.03 -12.07
N GLN A 255 -19.26 22.75 -12.72
CA GLN A 255 -19.11 23.17 -14.11
C GLN A 255 -17.87 24.07 -14.36
N LEU A 256 -17.54 24.94 -13.41
CA LEU A 256 -16.36 25.81 -13.50
C LEU A 256 -15.06 25.01 -13.39
N ALA A 257 -15.02 24.02 -12.49
CA ALA A 257 -13.87 23.14 -12.33
C ALA A 257 -13.66 22.29 -13.59
N LEU A 258 -14.73 21.73 -14.16
CA LEU A 258 -14.69 20.96 -15.40
C LEU A 258 -14.33 21.82 -16.63
N ALA A 259 -14.72 23.09 -16.63
CA ALA A 259 -14.26 24.04 -17.63
C ALA A 259 -12.75 24.25 -17.50
N ALA A 260 -12.25 24.54 -16.29
CA ALA A 260 -10.81 24.77 -16.05
C ALA A 260 -9.92 23.57 -16.42
N MET A 261 -10.47 22.35 -16.46
CA MET A 261 -9.75 21.14 -16.90
C MET A 261 -9.47 21.07 -18.41
N ASP A 262 -10.17 21.86 -19.23
CA ASP A 262 -10.02 21.90 -20.70
C ASP A 262 -10.03 20.52 -21.38
N LEU A 263 -11.04 19.70 -21.05
CA LEU A 263 -11.14 18.35 -21.58
C LEU A 263 -11.57 18.38 -23.06
N PRO A 264 -10.95 17.57 -23.93
CA PRO A 264 -11.38 17.44 -25.32
C PRO A 264 -12.71 16.69 -25.43
N ILE A 265 -13.65 17.28 -26.17
CA ILE A 265 -14.94 16.71 -26.51
C ILE A 265 -14.88 16.22 -27.96
N CYS A 266 -15.09 14.91 -28.14
CA CYS A 266 -15.10 14.23 -29.42
C CYS A 266 -16.44 14.36 -30.14
N GLU A 267 -16.49 13.89 -31.39
CA GLU A 267 -17.74 13.85 -32.15
C GLU A 267 -18.86 13.14 -31.38
N HIS A 268 -20.08 13.65 -31.57
CA HIS A 268 -21.29 13.21 -30.88
C HIS A 268 -21.31 13.54 -29.37
N ASP A 269 -20.66 14.64 -28.97
CA ASP A 269 -20.60 15.11 -27.57
C ASP A 269 -20.07 14.05 -26.59
N ARG A 270 -19.08 13.25 -27.03
CA ARG A 270 -18.47 12.20 -26.21
C ARG A 270 -17.12 12.59 -25.66
N ILE A 271 -16.78 12.11 -24.47
CA ILE A 271 -15.45 12.31 -23.88
C ILE A 271 -14.83 10.94 -23.60
N HIS A 272 -13.53 10.84 -23.89
CA HIS A 272 -12.75 9.63 -23.66
C HIS A 272 -12.31 9.51 -22.19
N TYR A 273 -12.38 8.30 -21.65
CA TYR A 273 -11.99 7.97 -20.28
C TYR A 273 -10.64 8.57 -19.86
N VAL A 274 -9.61 8.35 -20.68
CA VAL A 274 -8.23 8.75 -20.35
C VAL A 274 -8.11 10.27 -20.17
N ASP A 275 -8.85 11.05 -20.95
CA ASP A 275 -8.80 12.51 -20.87
C ASP A 275 -9.45 13.02 -19.58
N ILE A 276 -10.55 12.37 -19.17
CA ILE A 276 -11.22 12.66 -17.90
C ILE A 276 -10.27 12.38 -16.73
N PHE A 277 -9.60 11.23 -16.74
CA PHE A 277 -8.66 10.84 -15.68
C PHE A 277 -7.45 11.75 -15.60
N ASP A 278 -6.85 12.07 -16.75
CA ASP A 278 -5.73 13.01 -16.83
C ASP A 278 -6.15 14.41 -16.29
N GLY A 279 -7.34 14.89 -16.67
CA GLY A 279 -7.85 16.17 -16.21
C GLY A 279 -8.13 16.23 -14.70
N ILE A 280 -8.76 15.20 -14.13
CA ILE A 280 -9.00 15.15 -12.67
C ILE A 280 -7.69 15.00 -11.91
N THR A 281 -6.74 14.22 -12.43
CA THR A 281 -5.43 14.04 -11.80
C THR A 281 -4.66 15.36 -11.75
N LYS A 282 -4.63 16.10 -12.88
CA LYS A 282 -4.07 17.46 -12.95
C LYS A 282 -4.80 18.43 -12.03
N TYR A 283 -6.12 18.25 -11.86
CA TYR A 283 -6.92 19.02 -10.91
C TYR A 283 -6.49 18.83 -9.48
N PHE A 284 -6.40 17.58 -9.06
CA PHE A 284 -5.99 17.21 -7.72
C PHE A 284 -4.55 17.68 -7.41
N LEU A 285 -3.64 17.55 -8.37
CA LEU A 285 -2.24 17.99 -8.21
C LEU A 285 -2.05 19.52 -8.26
N GLY A 286 -3.09 20.30 -8.61
CA GLY A 286 -3.01 21.76 -8.69
C GLY A 286 -2.15 22.30 -9.85
N ILE A 287 -1.89 21.50 -10.89
CA ILE A 287 -0.94 21.79 -11.98
C ILE A 287 -1.54 22.68 -13.09
N PHE A 288 -2.77 23.20 -12.95
CA PHE A 288 -3.46 23.94 -14.02
C PHE A 288 -2.73 25.16 -14.59
N ASN A 289 -1.72 25.70 -13.90
CA ASN A 289 -0.96 26.87 -14.33
C ASN A 289 0.45 26.55 -14.87
N VAL A 290 0.84 25.28 -15.01
CA VAL A 290 2.19 24.96 -15.49
C VAL A 290 2.20 24.82 -17.01
N SER A 291 2.39 25.95 -17.69
CA SER A 291 2.93 26.01 -19.06
C SER A 291 4.43 25.64 -19.12
N VAL A 292 4.96 24.93 -18.13
CA VAL A 292 6.34 24.43 -18.07
C VAL A 292 6.33 22.90 -17.95
N VAL A 293 5.99 22.25 -19.05
CA VAL A 293 6.60 20.94 -19.41
C VAL A 293 7.09 21.05 -20.85
N ASN A 294 8.03 21.97 -21.05
CA ASN A 294 9.09 21.92 -22.06
C ASN A 294 10.32 22.34 -21.24
N SER A 295 11.30 21.50 -20.87
CA SER A 295 12.13 20.71 -21.81
C SER A 295 13.01 19.64 -21.13
N GLU A 296 12.71 19.10 -19.93
CA GLU A 296 13.66 18.18 -19.25
C GLU A 296 13.06 16.91 -18.63
N ALA A 297 11.92 16.43 -19.12
CA ALA A 297 11.43 15.09 -18.78
C ALA A 297 10.86 14.39 -20.02
N ASN A 298 11.75 14.05 -20.97
CA ASN A 298 11.46 13.03 -21.99
C ASN A 298 11.47 11.61 -21.39
N THR A 299 10.69 11.43 -20.34
CA THR A 299 10.09 10.15 -19.95
C THR A 299 8.58 10.34 -20.01
N SER A 300 8.09 10.87 -21.14
CA SER A 300 6.67 10.85 -21.43
C SER A 300 6.26 9.38 -21.54
N ILE A 301 5.57 8.89 -20.52
CA ILE A 301 4.51 7.91 -20.72
C ILE A 301 3.61 8.56 -21.77
N ASP A 302 3.81 8.18 -23.03
CA ASP A 302 3.14 8.78 -24.17
C ASP A 302 1.71 8.21 -24.23
N ILE A 303 0.86 8.66 -23.30
CA ILE A 303 -0.56 8.29 -23.20
C ILE A 303 -1.32 8.62 -24.50
N LYS A 304 -0.74 9.46 -25.38
CA LYS A 304 -1.32 9.79 -26.70
C LYS A 304 -1.20 8.66 -27.73
N LYS A 305 -0.36 7.65 -27.50
CA LYS A 305 -0.04 6.62 -28.50
C LYS A 305 -1.09 5.51 -28.64
N ASP A 306 -1.99 5.34 -27.66
CA ASP A 306 -3.00 4.26 -27.61
C ASP A 306 -4.46 4.75 -27.76
N ARG A 307 -4.68 5.95 -28.32
CA ARG A 307 -6.05 6.43 -28.54
C ARG A 307 -6.74 5.64 -29.67
N PRO A 308 -8.00 5.21 -29.49
CA PRO A 308 -8.69 4.41 -30.48
C PRO A 308 -8.93 5.22 -31.77
N LYS A 309 -9.06 4.54 -32.92
CA LYS A 309 -9.20 5.19 -34.24
C LYS A 309 -10.40 6.14 -34.36
N ASN A 310 -11.41 5.97 -33.52
CA ASN A 310 -12.62 6.81 -33.45
C ASN A 310 -12.46 8.04 -32.54
N TYR A 311 -11.23 8.34 -32.10
CA TYR A 311 -10.90 9.52 -31.31
C TYR A 311 -10.71 10.74 -32.21
N HIS A 312 -11.74 11.59 -32.29
CA HIS A 312 -11.73 12.82 -33.09
C HIS A 312 -12.25 13.99 -32.24
N PRO A 313 -11.37 14.80 -31.62
CA PRO A 313 -11.76 15.95 -30.81
C PRO A 313 -12.24 17.11 -31.70
N ILE A 314 -13.41 17.67 -31.39
CA ILE A 314 -14.00 18.82 -32.10
C ILE A 314 -13.87 20.11 -31.28
N THR A 315 -14.13 20.05 -29.97
CA THR A 315 -14.20 21.21 -29.08
C THR A 315 -13.67 20.86 -27.70
N THR A 316 -13.60 21.83 -26.79
CA THR A 316 -13.16 21.60 -25.40
C THR A 316 -14.21 22.03 -24.38
N THR A 317 -14.07 21.61 -23.13
CA THR A 317 -14.98 22.00 -22.05
C THR A 317 -14.97 23.51 -21.78
N VAL A 318 -13.82 24.17 -21.90
CA VAL A 318 -13.71 25.64 -21.81
C VAL A 318 -14.53 26.28 -22.92
N GLN A 319 -14.31 25.85 -24.16
CA GLN A 319 -14.96 26.42 -25.32
C GLN A 319 -16.48 26.21 -25.27
N ARG A 320 -16.93 25.02 -24.86
CA ARG A 320 -18.35 24.70 -24.69
C ARG A 320 -19.01 25.60 -23.63
N GLN A 321 -18.34 25.86 -22.52
CA GLN A 321 -18.85 26.76 -21.48
C GLN A 321 -18.93 28.21 -21.96
N HIS A 322 -17.94 28.66 -22.74
CA HIS A 322 -17.97 29.97 -23.37
C HIS A 322 -19.15 30.11 -24.35
N GLU A 323 -19.38 29.11 -25.21
CA GLU A 323 -20.53 29.08 -26.13
C GLU A 323 -21.88 29.13 -25.39
N LEU A 324 -22.03 28.37 -24.31
CA LEU A 324 -23.24 28.38 -23.48
C LEU A 324 -23.45 29.75 -22.80
N HIS A 325 -22.37 30.36 -22.32
CA HIS A 325 -22.42 31.68 -21.71
C HIS A 325 -22.86 32.75 -22.72
N LEU A 326 -22.25 32.78 -23.90
CA LEU A 326 -22.62 33.68 -25.00
C LEU A 326 -24.08 33.47 -25.43
N SER A 327 -24.52 32.22 -25.53
CA SER A 327 -25.90 31.88 -25.89
C SER A 327 -26.90 32.44 -24.88
N ARG A 328 -26.59 32.31 -23.57
CA ARG A 328 -27.43 32.86 -22.49
C ARG A 328 -27.48 34.39 -22.54
N MET A 329 -26.35 35.05 -22.76
CA MET A 329 -26.29 36.50 -22.90
C MET A 329 -27.08 36.98 -24.12
N GLY A 330 -26.93 36.30 -25.26
CA GLY A 330 -27.68 36.60 -26.48
C GLY A 330 -29.18 36.44 -26.29
N LEU A 331 -29.63 35.33 -25.68
CA LEU A 331 -31.04 35.10 -25.36
C LEU A 331 -31.60 36.16 -24.40
N LYS A 332 -30.83 36.54 -23.38
CA LYS A 332 -31.22 37.61 -22.46
C LYS A 332 -31.35 38.94 -23.18
N GLY A 333 -30.36 39.34 -23.96
CA GLY A 333 -30.40 40.56 -24.76
C GLY A 333 -31.53 40.57 -25.79
N PHE A 334 -31.82 39.42 -26.41
CA PHE A 334 -32.96 39.27 -27.31
C PHE A 334 -34.29 39.45 -26.56
N ARG A 335 -34.45 38.80 -25.40
CA ARG A 335 -35.65 38.92 -24.56
C ARG A 335 -35.87 40.36 -24.12
N ASP A 336 -34.82 41.03 -23.64
CA ASP A 336 -34.87 42.42 -23.19
C ASP A 336 -35.22 43.36 -24.36
N ASN A 337 -34.69 43.12 -25.56
CA ASN A 337 -35.05 43.89 -26.75
C ASN A 337 -36.50 43.65 -27.21
N VAL A 338 -37.01 42.42 -27.10
CA VAL A 338 -38.42 42.11 -27.39
C VAL A 338 -39.35 42.80 -26.40
N GLU A 339 -39.03 42.78 -25.11
CA GLU A 339 -39.79 43.49 -24.08
C GLU A 339 -39.78 45.01 -24.30
N ARG A 340 -38.62 45.59 -24.61
CA ARG A 340 -38.49 47.01 -24.94
C ARG A 340 -39.38 47.40 -26.13
N ARG A 341 -39.33 46.63 -27.22
CA ARG A 341 -40.19 46.87 -28.40
C ARG A 341 -41.67 46.72 -28.08
N ARG A 342 -42.05 45.78 -27.20
CA ARG A 342 -43.44 45.61 -26.76
C ARG A 342 -43.93 46.82 -25.94
N ASN A 343 -43.09 47.35 -25.06
CA ASN A 343 -43.40 48.55 -24.28
C ASN A 343 -43.47 49.81 -25.17
N GLU A 344 -42.57 49.96 -26.14
CA GLU A 344 -42.62 51.05 -27.13
C GLU A 344 -43.91 51.02 -27.96
N ARG A 345 -44.39 49.83 -28.38
CA ARG A 345 -45.68 49.69 -29.08
C ARG A 345 -46.86 50.11 -28.21
N LYS A 346 -46.93 49.62 -26.96
CA LYS A 346 -47.99 50.03 -26.00
C LYS A 346 -47.99 51.55 -25.78
N ASN A 347 -46.81 52.16 -25.67
CA ASN A 347 -46.70 53.60 -25.46
C ASN A 347 -47.19 54.38 -26.69
N ARG A 348 -46.82 53.96 -27.91
CA ARG A 348 -47.34 54.57 -29.15
C ARG A 348 -48.86 54.41 -29.28
N GLU A 349 -49.40 53.24 -28.98
CA GLU A 349 -50.87 53.02 -28.99
C GLU A 349 -51.58 53.92 -27.96
N SER A 350 -50.97 54.18 -26.81
CA SER A 350 -51.53 55.11 -25.81
C SER A 350 -51.47 56.58 -26.26
N ILE A 351 -50.42 56.98 -26.98
CA ILE A 351 -50.28 58.33 -27.52
C ILE A 351 -51.28 58.56 -28.66
N VAL A 352 -51.43 57.59 -29.56
CA VAL A 352 -52.41 57.67 -30.66
C VAL A 352 -53.83 57.72 -30.10
N ARG A 353 -54.18 56.90 -29.10
CA ARG A 353 -55.50 57.00 -28.45
C ARG A 353 -55.75 58.36 -27.80
N LYS A 354 -54.75 58.98 -27.18
CA LYS A 354 -54.89 60.34 -26.64
C LYS A 354 -55.14 61.35 -27.75
N ALA A 355 -54.34 61.32 -28.82
CA ALA A 355 -54.52 62.21 -29.97
C ALA A 355 -55.89 62.06 -30.64
N THR A 356 -56.40 60.83 -30.80
CA THR A 356 -57.74 60.59 -31.37
C THR A 356 -58.87 61.07 -30.44
N ILE A 357 -58.69 61.00 -29.12
CA ILE A 357 -59.65 61.55 -28.16
C ILE A 357 -59.64 63.09 -28.22
N ASP A 358 -58.46 63.70 -28.31
CA ASP A 358 -58.31 65.16 -28.40
C ASP A 358 -58.91 65.70 -29.73
N GLU A 359 -58.72 65.00 -30.86
CA GLU A 359 -59.37 65.33 -32.15
C GLU A 359 -60.90 65.19 -32.12
N LEU A 360 -61.43 64.20 -31.39
CA LEU A 360 -62.88 64.04 -31.20
C LEU A 360 -63.47 65.19 -30.37
N ILE A 361 -62.75 65.68 -29.36
CA ILE A 361 -63.17 66.82 -28.54
C ILE A 361 -63.18 68.11 -29.35
N GLU A 362 -62.19 68.35 -30.22
CA GLU A 362 -62.16 69.53 -31.11
C GLU A 362 -63.27 69.52 -32.17
N SER A 363 -63.77 68.34 -32.57
CA SER A 363 -64.87 68.22 -33.55
C SER A 363 -66.27 68.45 -32.99
N ASP A 364 -66.45 68.41 -31.66
CA ASP A 364 -67.73 68.68 -30.97
C ASP A 364 -67.90 70.17 -30.58
N GLU A 365 -66.87 71.01 -30.72
CA GLU A 365 -66.89 72.45 -30.39
C GLU A 365 -67.04 73.38 -31.62
N LEU A 366 -67.32 72.84 -32.81
CA LEU A 366 -67.50 73.57 -34.09
C LEU A 366 -68.89 73.30 -34.66
#